data_AF-A0A1Q3ESY5-F1
#
_entry.id   AF-A0A1Q3ESY5-F1
#
_cell.length_a   1.000
_cell.length_b   1.000
_cell.length_c   1.000
_cell.angle_alpha   90.00
_cell.angle_beta   90.00
_cell.angle_gamma   90.00
#
_symmetry.space_group_name_H-M   'P 1'
#
loop_
_entity.id
_entity.type
_entity.pdbx_description
1 polymer ?
#
loop_
_entity_poly.entity_id
_entity_poly.type
_entity_poly.pdbx_seq_one_letter_code
_entity_poly.pdbx_strand_id
1 'polypeptide(L)'
;MQRHLVGPPDPISHLRPIIYDDVPPPPAPAVVNHPYSLQEFDPEPARISNTYEMQWKLQRQQLDDTSQDFWLNSNTRFETAKEAVLASLPPGSTPLDKENALSEFYKQWLLQESARVDEYSKIWRALNWANIVLAARVKYSRFPAGLFKSTQKS
;
A
#
# COMPACT_ATOMS: atom_id res chain seq x y z
N MET A 1 -14.22 7.04 15.84
CA MET A 1 -12.86 6.49 16.03
C MET A 1 -12.67 5.42 14.98
N GLN A 2 -11.78 5.64 13.99
CA GLN A 2 -11.42 4.59 13.05
C GLN A 2 -10.56 3.53 13.77
N ARG A 3 -10.90 2.26 13.61
CA ARG A 3 -10.13 1.11 14.09
C ARG A 3 -9.46 0.46 12.89
N HIS A 4 -8.19 0.77 12.68
CA HIS A 4 -7.36 -0.01 11.77
C HIS A 4 -7.10 -1.39 12.39
N LEU A 5 -7.59 -2.44 11.74
CA LEU A 5 -7.34 -3.82 12.16
C LEU A 5 -6.14 -4.36 11.35
N VAL A 6 -5.23 -5.04 12.02
CA VAL A 6 -4.02 -5.60 11.40
C VAL A 6 -4.20 -7.11 11.31
N GLY A 7 -4.09 -7.67 10.11
CA GLY A 7 -4.22 -9.11 9.89
C GLY A 7 -3.02 -9.95 10.34
N PRO A 8 -3.10 -11.29 10.22
CA PRO A 8 -1.95 -12.17 10.42
C PRO A 8 -0.83 -11.87 9.40
N PRO A 9 0.44 -12.16 9.73
CA PRO A 9 1.54 -11.97 8.80
C PRO A 9 1.42 -12.92 7.60
N ASP A 10 1.75 -12.43 6.40
CA ASP A 10 1.86 -13.25 5.20
C ASP A 10 2.99 -14.29 5.34
N PRO A 11 2.81 -15.54 4.90
CA PRO A 11 3.80 -16.61 5.09
C PRO A 11 5.10 -16.40 4.31
N ILE A 12 5.13 -15.54 3.29
CA ILE A 12 6.30 -15.32 2.43
C ILE A 12 6.83 -13.90 2.61
N SER A 13 5.98 -12.87 2.48
CA SER A 13 6.41 -11.48 2.62
C SER A 13 6.60 -11.06 4.08
N HIS A 14 6.01 -11.78 5.04
CA HIS A 14 5.95 -11.44 6.48
C HIS A 14 5.31 -10.09 6.80
N LEU A 15 4.75 -9.41 5.80
CA LEU A 15 4.01 -8.17 6.00
C LEU A 15 2.62 -8.46 6.55
N ARG A 16 2.07 -7.50 7.28
CA ARG A 16 0.73 -7.60 7.85
C ARG A 16 -0.23 -6.73 7.05
N PRO A 17 -1.34 -7.28 6.55
CA PRO A 17 -2.31 -6.50 5.80
C PRO A 17 -3.03 -5.52 6.75
N ILE A 18 -3.21 -4.29 6.26
CA ILE A 18 -3.97 -3.26 6.96
C ILE A 18 -5.42 -3.34 6.48
N ILE A 19 -6.34 -3.57 7.42
CA ILE A 19 -7.77 -3.60 7.14
C ILE A 19 -8.31 -2.20 7.44
N TYR A 20 -8.73 -1.54 6.36
CA TYR A 20 -9.35 -0.22 6.39
C TYR A 20 -10.84 -0.36 6.69
N ASP A 21 -11.30 0.26 7.78
CA ASP A 21 -12.70 0.27 8.22
C ASP A 21 -13.56 1.35 7.53
N ASP A 22 -12.93 2.18 6.70
CA ASP A 22 -13.54 3.29 5.97
C ASP A 22 -13.80 2.99 4.49
N VAL A 23 -13.64 1.73 4.09
CA VAL A 23 -14.12 1.21 2.80
C VAL A 23 -15.65 1.15 2.89
N PRO A 24 -16.39 1.82 1.99
CA PRO A 24 -17.84 1.74 1.99
C PRO A 24 -18.28 0.27 1.87
N PRO A 25 -19.21 -0.22 2.70
CA PRO A 25 -19.77 -1.55 2.49
C PRO A 25 -20.34 -1.63 1.06
N PRO A 26 -20.24 -2.80 0.40
CA PRO A 26 -20.81 -2.95 -0.93
C PRO A 26 -22.28 -2.51 -0.90
N PRO A 27 -22.73 -1.73 -1.90
CA PRO A 27 -24.11 -1.24 -1.91
C PRO A 27 -25.05 -2.43 -1.78
N ALA A 28 -26.05 -2.33 -0.90
CA ALA A 28 -27.09 -3.34 -0.78
C ALA A 28 -27.66 -3.62 -2.18
N PRO A 29 -27.98 -4.89 -2.53
CA PRO A 29 -28.46 -5.23 -3.86
C PRO A 29 -29.66 -4.35 -4.19
N ALA A 30 -29.45 -3.41 -5.11
CA ALA A 30 -30.45 -2.44 -5.51
C ALA A 30 -31.50 -3.17 -6.34
N VAL A 31 -32.50 -3.73 -5.67
CA VAL A 31 -33.78 -3.94 -6.33
C VAL A 31 -34.33 -2.54 -6.56
N VAL A 32 -34.69 -2.26 -7.82
CA VAL A 32 -35.31 -1.05 -8.39
C VAL A 32 -34.36 -0.14 -9.20
N ASN A 33 -34.35 -0.48 -10.49
CA ASN A 33 -34.55 0.39 -11.66
C ASN A 33 -33.98 1.80 -11.58
N HIS A 34 -32.88 2.05 -12.29
CA HIS A 34 -32.63 3.04 -13.37
C HIS A 34 -31.11 3.14 -13.53
N PRO A 35 -30.55 3.22 -14.75
CA PRO A 35 -29.10 3.21 -14.97
C PRO A 35 -28.34 4.45 -14.47
N TYR A 36 -29.05 5.50 -14.02
CA TYR A 36 -28.46 6.72 -13.46
C TYR A 36 -29.28 7.19 -12.25
N SER A 37 -28.61 7.61 -11.17
CA SER A 37 -29.21 8.23 -9.99
C SER A 37 -29.27 9.75 -10.16
N LEU A 38 -30.44 10.37 -9.94
CA LEU A 38 -30.61 11.82 -10.04
C LEU A 38 -29.78 12.62 -9.01
N GLN A 39 -29.27 11.95 -7.98
CA GLN A 39 -28.33 12.52 -7.01
C GLN A 39 -26.98 12.87 -7.65
N GLU A 40 -26.66 12.28 -8.81
CA GLU A 40 -25.45 12.55 -9.60
C GLU A 40 -25.46 13.92 -10.28
N PHE A 41 -26.54 14.72 -10.18
CA PHE A 41 -26.67 16.02 -10.84
C PHE A 41 -26.83 17.23 -9.91
N ASP A 42 -26.82 17.04 -8.57
CA ASP A 42 -26.85 18.17 -7.62
C ASP A 42 -25.54 19.00 -7.65
N PRO A 43 -25.62 20.34 -7.82
CA PRO A 43 -24.45 21.20 -7.94
C PRO A 43 -24.05 21.80 -6.58
N GLU A 44 -23.21 21.14 -5.76
CA GLU A 44 -22.66 21.75 -4.52
C GLU A 44 -21.35 21.03 -4.05
N PRO A 45 -20.47 21.69 -3.27
CA PRO A 45 -19.06 21.39 -2.99
C PRO A 45 -18.79 20.11 -2.19
N ALA A 46 -19.84 19.41 -1.74
CA ALA A 46 -19.73 18.09 -1.12
C ALA A 46 -19.02 17.07 -2.02
N ARG A 47 -19.11 17.22 -3.35
CA ARG A 47 -18.44 16.33 -4.31
C ARG A 47 -16.92 16.44 -4.30
N ILE A 48 -16.36 17.63 -4.05
CA ILE A 48 -14.90 17.82 -4.05
C ILE A 48 -14.30 17.16 -2.81
N SER A 49 -14.93 17.34 -1.63
CA SER A 49 -14.52 16.68 -0.39
C SER A 49 -14.62 15.15 -0.52
N ASN A 50 -15.72 14.64 -1.08
CA ASN A 50 -15.91 13.20 -1.31
C ASN A 50 -14.92 12.63 -2.35
N THR A 51 -14.61 13.38 -3.41
CA THR A 51 -13.64 12.95 -4.45
C THR A 51 -12.23 12.83 -3.87
N TYR A 52 -11.73 13.82 -3.14
CA TYR A 52 -10.40 13.75 -2.53
C TYR A 52 -10.30 12.65 -1.47
N GLU A 53 -11.38 12.44 -0.70
CA GLU A 53 -11.43 11.36 0.29
C GLU A 53 -11.37 9.99 -0.37
N MET A 54 -12.16 9.77 -1.42
CA MET A 54 -12.14 8.52 -2.19
C MET A 54 -10.76 8.27 -2.80
N GLN A 55 -10.18 9.29 -3.45
CA GLN A 55 -8.83 9.21 -4.02
C GLN A 55 -7.80 8.86 -2.95
N TRP A 56 -7.90 9.45 -1.75
CA TRP A 56 -6.98 9.19 -0.65
C TRP A 56 -7.09 7.74 -0.15
N LYS A 57 -8.31 7.22 -0.02
CA LYS A 57 -8.56 5.83 0.37
C LYS A 57 -7.96 4.84 -0.64
N LEU A 58 -8.26 5.04 -1.93
CA LEU A 58 -7.72 4.19 -3.00
C LEU A 58 -6.18 4.24 -3.05
N GLN A 59 -5.59 5.43 -2.89
CA GLN A 59 -4.14 5.58 -2.94
C GLN A 59 -3.43 4.91 -1.74
N ARG A 60 -4.04 4.88 -0.55
CA ARG A 60 -3.50 4.12 0.59
C ARG A 60 -3.50 2.63 0.30
N GLN A 61 -4.62 2.09 -0.19
CA GLN A 61 -4.71 0.68 -0.54
C GLN A 61 -3.70 0.29 -1.62
N GLN A 62 -3.60 1.09 -2.68
CA GLN A 62 -2.61 0.86 -3.75
C GLN A 62 -1.17 0.86 -3.23
N LEU A 63 -0.84 1.74 -2.28
CA LEU A 63 0.49 1.80 -1.67
C LEU A 63 0.80 0.51 -0.91
N ASP A 64 -0.17 0.01 -0.13
CA ASP A 64 -0.03 -1.24 0.62
C ASP A 64 0.11 -2.44 -0.31
N ASP A 65 -0.73 -2.52 -1.36
CA ASP A 65 -0.67 -3.57 -2.38
C ASP A 65 0.69 -3.57 -3.09
N THR A 66 1.19 -2.38 -3.46
CA THR A 66 2.50 -2.23 -4.10
C THR A 66 3.64 -2.72 -3.18
N SER A 67 3.56 -2.42 -1.88
CA SER A 67 4.53 -2.91 -0.90
C SER A 67 4.44 -4.43 -0.75
N GLN A 68 3.22 -4.96 -0.64
CA GLN A 68 3.00 -6.40 -0.50
C GLN A 68 3.54 -7.17 -1.71
N ASP A 69 3.20 -6.75 -2.93
CA ASP A 69 3.62 -7.40 -4.17
C ASP A 69 5.15 -7.38 -4.34
N PHE A 70 5.78 -6.24 -4.01
CA PHE A 70 7.23 -6.10 -4.10
C PHE A 70 7.95 -7.08 -3.19
N TRP A 71 7.59 -7.10 -1.90
CA TRP A 71 8.25 -7.94 -0.91
C TRP A 71 7.92 -9.43 -1.09
N LEU A 72 6.68 -9.76 -1.46
CA LEU A 72 6.28 -11.12 -1.82
C LEU A 72 7.16 -11.65 -2.97
N ASN A 73 7.31 -10.86 -4.03
CA ASN A 73 8.12 -11.27 -5.18
C ASN A 73 9.61 -11.37 -4.84
N SER A 74 10.17 -10.40 -4.10
CA SER A 74 11.58 -10.42 -3.70
C SER A 74 11.89 -11.64 -2.84
N ASN A 75 11.06 -11.93 -1.83
CA ASN A 75 11.24 -13.08 -0.93
C ASN A 75 11.07 -14.41 -1.67
N THR A 76 10.09 -14.50 -2.60
CA THR A 76 9.90 -15.70 -3.42
C THR A 76 11.14 -16.02 -4.26
N ARG A 77 11.70 -15.00 -4.93
CA ARG A 77 12.93 -15.15 -5.73
C ARG A 77 14.14 -15.50 -4.84
N PHE A 78 14.23 -14.88 -3.67
CA PHE A 78 15.29 -15.16 -2.70
C PHE A 78 15.28 -16.62 -2.26
N GLU A 79 14.14 -17.13 -1.79
CA GLU A 79 14.04 -18.53 -1.32
C GLU A 79 14.26 -19.53 -2.46
N THR A 80 13.71 -19.26 -3.65
CA THR A 80 13.93 -20.12 -4.84
C THR A 80 15.43 -20.19 -5.19
N ALA A 81 16.13 -19.06 -5.19
CA ALA A 81 17.55 -19.02 -5.52
C ALA A 81 18.42 -19.67 -4.42
N LYS A 82 18.06 -19.47 -3.15
CA LYS A 82 18.71 -20.11 -2.01
C LYS A 82 18.58 -21.63 -2.07
N GLU A 83 17.39 -22.14 -2.37
CA GLU A 83 17.16 -23.58 -2.57
C GLU A 83 17.97 -24.12 -3.74
N ALA A 84 18.03 -23.39 -4.86
CA ALA A 84 18.83 -23.80 -6.02
C ALA A 84 20.33 -23.89 -5.70
N VAL A 85 20.88 -22.94 -4.93
CA VAL A 85 22.28 -22.99 -4.47
C VAL A 85 22.51 -24.22 -3.60
N LEU A 86 21.63 -24.49 -2.63
CA LEU A 86 21.74 -25.65 -1.76
C LEU A 86 21.59 -26.98 -2.51
N ALA A 87 20.71 -27.04 -3.52
CA ALA A 87 20.50 -28.22 -4.36
C ALA A 87 21.67 -28.50 -5.31
N SER A 88 22.43 -27.47 -5.67
CA SER A 88 23.62 -27.62 -6.53
C SER A 88 24.84 -28.21 -5.79
N LEU A 89 24.79 -28.26 -4.45
CA LEU A 89 25.89 -28.78 -3.66
C LEU A 89 25.98 -30.31 -3.73
N PRO A 90 27.20 -30.87 -3.77
CA PRO A 90 27.40 -32.31 -3.70
C PRO A 90 26.73 -32.95 -2.48
N PRO A 91 26.22 -34.20 -2.59
CA PRO A 91 25.53 -34.88 -1.49
C PRO A 91 26.43 -35.16 -0.27
N GLY A 92 27.76 -35.07 -0.42
CA GLY A 92 28.75 -35.20 0.65
C GLY A 92 29.22 -33.88 1.28
N SER A 93 28.61 -32.74 0.92
CA SER A 93 29.02 -31.43 1.42
C SER A 93 28.88 -31.32 2.94
N THR A 94 29.95 -30.82 3.57
CA THR A 94 29.95 -30.55 5.01
C THR A 94 29.04 -29.36 5.35
N PRO A 95 28.65 -29.18 6.62
CA PRO A 95 27.94 -27.98 7.05
C PRO A 95 28.69 -26.67 6.70
N LEU A 96 30.03 -26.68 6.81
CA LEU A 96 30.87 -25.53 6.50
C LEU A 96 30.82 -25.17 5.00
N ASP A 97 30.79 -26.17 4.12
CA ASP A 97 30.68 -25.94 2.67
C ASP A 97 29.34 -25.28 2.31
N LYS A 98 28.26 -25.67 3.00
CA LYS A 98 26.93 -25.07 2.84
C LYS A 98 26.93 -23.61 3.30
N GLU A 99 27.56 -23.31 4.44
CA GLU A 99 27.67 -21.95 4.97
C GLU A 99 28.47 -21.04 4.03
N ASN A 100 29.57 -21.54 3.47
CA ASN A 100 30.37 -20.79 2.49
C ASN A 100 29.58 -20.49 1.21
N ALA A 101 28.87 -21.50 0.68
CA ALA A 101 28.02 -21.33 -0.49
C ALA A 101 26.89 -20.32 -0.25
N LEU A 102 26.23 -20.39 0.92
CA LEU A 102 25.21 -19.42 1.30
C LEU A 102 25.78 -18.01 1.48
N SER A 103 26.97 -17.87 2.06
CA SER A 103 27.63 -16.57 2.25
C SER A 103 27.91 -15.87 0.92
N GLU A 104 28.45 -16.59 -0.06
CA GLU A 104 28.65 -16.06 -1.41
C GLU A 104 27.33 -15.74 -2.10
N PHE A 105 26.31 -16.60 -1.95
CA PHE A 105 24.97 -16.33 -2.46
C PHE A 105 24.38 -15.03 -1.88
N TYR A 106 24.43 -14.83 -0.56
CA TYR A 106 23.91 -13.60 0.08
C TYR A 106 24.57 -12.34 -0.47
N LYS A 107 25.89 -12.38 -0.63
CA LYS A 107 26.66 -11.27 -1.20
C LYS A 107 26.21 -10.97 -2.63
N GLN A 108 26.07 -12.00 -3.47
CA GLN A 108 25.62 -11.84 -4.85
C GLN A 108 24.17 -11.33 -4.93
N TRP A 109 23.28 -11.88 -4.09
CA TRP A 109 21.88 -11.45 -4.00
C TRP A 109 21.78 -9.96 -3.65
N LEU A 110 22.52 -9.50 -2.64
CA LEU A 110 22.52 -8.08 -2.25
C LEU A 110 22.99 -7.18 -3.38
N LEU A 111 24.06 -7.56 -4.09
CA LEU A 111 24.55 -6.79 -5.24
C LEU A 111 23.50 -6.71 -6.35
N GLN A 112 22.83 -7.83 -6.67
CA GLN A 112 21.82 -7.89 -7.71
C GLN A 112 20.53 -7.14 -7.35
N GLU A 113 20.03 -7.31 -6.12
CA GLU A 113 18.74 -6.76 -5.70
C GLU A 113 18.86 -5.28 -5.27
N SER A 114 20.06 -4.76 -5.01
CA SER A 114 20.31 -3.37 -4.60
C SER A 114 19.63 -2.33 -5.52
N ALA A 115 19.84 -2.42 -6.83
CA ALA A 115 19.26 -1.50 -7.81
C ALA A 115 17.72 -1.55 -7.79
N ARG A 116 17.15 -2.74 -7.61
CA ARG A 116 15.69 -2.94 -7.56
C ARG A 116 15.09 -2.36 -6.28
N VAL A 117 15.76 -2.53 -5.14
CA VAL A 117 15.36 -1.93 -3.86
C VAL A 117 15.48 -0.40 -3.92
N ASP A 118 16.48 0.14 -4.62
CA ASP A 118 16.62 1.58 -4.81
C ASP A 118 15.49 2.16 -5.67
N GLU A 119 15.11 1.50 -6.76
CA GLU A 119 13.96 1.88 -7.58
C GLU A 119 12.66 1.81 -6.78
N TYR A 120 12.43 0.72 -6.07
CA TYR A 120 11.29 0.58 -5.17
C TYR A 120 11.25 1.70 -4.13
N SER A 121 12.39 2.02 -3.50
CA SER A 121 12.48 3.08 -2.51
C SER A 121 12.11 4.46 -3.08
N LYS A 122 12.44 4.73 -4.34
CA LYS A 122 12.04 5.98 -5.03
C LYS A 122 10.53 6.01 -5.25
N ILE A 123 9.95 4.93 -5.78
CA ILE A 123 8.51 4.81 -6.04
C ILE A 123 7.73 4.92 -4.73
N TRP A 124 8.13 4.16 -3.71
CA TRP A 124 7.49 4.14 -2.41
C TRP A 124 7.51 5.53 -1.75
N ARG A 125 8.63 6.26 -1.80
CA ARG A 125 8.69 7.64 -1.29
C ARG A 125 7.75 8.58 -2.06
N ALA A 126 7.73 8.49 -3.39
CA ALA A 126 6.85 9.32 -4.22
C ALA A 126 5.36 9.07 -3.91
N LEU A 127 4.96 7.80 -3.78
CA LEU A 127 3.59 7.42 -3.41
C LEU A 127 3.22 7.90 -2.01
N ASN A 128 4.12 7.76 -1.03
CA ASN A 128 3.89 8.26 0.33
C ASN A 128 3.72 9.78 0.36
N TRP A 129 4.55 10.53 -0.39
CA TRP A 129 4.44 11.99 -0.45
C TRP A 129 3.12 12.42 -1.07
N ALA A 130 2.72 11.79 -2.17
CA ALA A 130 1.43 12.03 -2.78
C ALA A 130 0.26 11.73 -1.81
N ASN A 131 0.35 10.64 -1.05
CA ASN A 131 -0.63 10.27 -0.03
C ASN A 131 -0.74 11.33 1.08
N ILE A 132 0.39 11.82 1.60
CA ILE A 132 0.44 12.88 2.63
C ILE A 132 -0.20 14.17 2.12
N VAL A 133 0.12 14.58 0.88
CA VAL A 133 -0.47 15.78 0.27
C VAL A 133 -1.99 15.63 0.12
N LEU A 134 -2.44 14.45 -0.31
CA LEU A 134 -3.86 14.19 -0.50
C LEU A 134 -4.60 14.12 0.84
N ALA A 135 -4.01 13.50 1.87
CA ALA A 135 -4.53 13.52 3.24
C ALA A 135 -4.69 14.95 3.77
N ALA A 136 -3.71 15.81 3.53
CA ALA A 136 -3.80 17.23 3.88
C ALA A 136 -4.97 17.91 3.15
N ARG A 137 -5.13 17.70 1.83
CA ARG A 137 -6.25 18.24 1.05
C ARG A 137 -7.61 17.78 1.57
N VAL A 138 -7.75 16.49 1.91
CA VAL A 138 -8.98 15.96 2.53
C VAL A 138 -9.27 16.69 3.83
N LYS A 139 -8.26 16.85 4.70
CA LYS A 139 -8.41 17.56 5.98
C LYS A 139 -8.82 19.03 5.77
N TYR A 140 -8.20 19.75 4.84
CA TYR A 140 -8.57 21.13 4.49
C TYR A 140 -9.99 21.22 3.92
N SER A 141 -10.40 20.29 3.06
CA SER A 141 -11.75 20.28 2.48
C SER A 141 -12.87 20.12 3.51
N ARG A 142 -12.55 19.53 4.67
CA ARG A 142 -13.47 19.32 5.80
C ARG A 142 -13.53 20.51 6.76
N PHE A 143 -12.64 21.50 6.64
CA PHE A 143 -12.75 22.72 7.43
C PHE A 143 -13.83 23.63 6.84
N PRO A 144 -14.90 23.95 7.58
CA PRO A 144 -15.93 24.85 7.08
C PRO A 144 -15.34 26.26 6.87
N ALA A 145 -15.56 26.83 5.69
CA ALA A 145 -15.15 28.20 5.33
C ALA A 145 -15.83 29.31 6.17
N GLY A 146 -16.61 28.95 7.20
CA GLY A 146 -17.41 29.87 8.03
C GLY A 146 -16.67 30.59 9.15
N LEU A 147 -15.43 30.24 9.47
CA LEU A 147 -14.68 30.84 10.59
C LEU A 147 -14.17 32.27 10.34
N PHE A 148 -14.31 32.81 9.12
CA PHE A 148 -13.89 34.18 8.77
C PHE A 148 -15.04 35.20 8.65
N LYS A 149 -16.29 34.81 8.95
CA LYS A 149 -17.48 35.70 8.78
C LYS A 149 -17.99 36.38 10.06
N SER A 150 -17.24 36.39 11.17
CA SER A 150 -17.72 36.97 12.44
C SER A 150 -17.05 38.25 12.94
N THR A 151 -16.31 38.99 12.09
CA THR A 151 -15.63 40.24 12.50
C THR A 151 -15.96 41.45 11.61
N GLN A 152 -17.20 41.57 11.16
CA GLN A 152 -17.75 42.87 10.74
C GLN A 152 -19.20 43.02 11.21
N LYS A 153 -19.36 43.49 12.45
CA LYS A 153 -20.46 44.36 12.91
C LYS A 153 -20.22 44.71 14.38
N SER A 154 -19.66 45.89 14.63
CA SER A 154 -20.29 46.94 15.44
C SER A 154 -19.50 48.23 15.35
#